data_AF-A0A962ALZ1-F1
#
_entry.id   AF-A0A962ALZ1-F1
#
_cell.length_a   1.000
_cell.length_b   1.000
_cell.length_c   1.000
_cell.angle_alpha   90.00
_cell.angle_beta   90.00
_cell.angle_gamma   90.00
#
_symmetry.space_group_name_H-M   'P 1'
#
loop_
_entity.id
_entity.type
_entity.pdbx_description
1 polymer ?
#
loop_
_entity_poly.entity_id
_entity_poly.type
_entity_poly.pdbx_seq_one_letter_code
_entity_poly.pdbx_strand_id
1 'polypeptide(L)'
;MDCAHCAAKVSTAARSVAGVRDAQVSIASQIMTLQLDDPQAAAPEIERAVTALGYKLDRIEDESEAAPSAHVAPAYRRALWIVVILNLGYGL
;
A
#
# COMPACT_ATOMS: atom_id res chain seq x y z
N MET A 1 8.40 -3.79 -14.31
CA MET A 1 7.14 -4.55 -14.25
C MET A 1 6.10 -3.69 -14.97
N ASP A 2 5.76 -4.03 -16.21
CA ASP A 2 5.29 -2.99 -17.15
C ASP A 2 3.89 -3.26 -17.72
N CYS A 3 3.18 -4.26 -17.18
CA CYS A 3 1.87 -4.65 -17.67
C CYS A 3 0.92 -5.05 -16.53
N ALA A 4 -0.36 -4.68 -16.64
CA ALA A 4 -1.38 -5.01 -15.63
C ALA A 4 -1.52 -6.51 -15.41
N HIS A 5 -1.37 -7.30 -16.48
CA HIS A 5 -1.38 -8.75 -16.39
C HIS A 5 -0.17 -9.30 -15.60
N CYS A 6 1.00 -8.68 -15.76
CA CYS A 6 2.24 -9.05 -15.08
C CYS A 6 2.09 -8.81 -13.58
N ALA A 7 1.58 -7.63 -13.20
CA ALA A 7 1.29 -7.28 -11.81
C ALA A 7 0.25 -8.21 -11.18
N ALA A 8 -0.82 -8.54 -11.93
CA ALA A 8 -1.82 -9.50 -11.46
C ALA A 8 -1.19 -10.87 -11.17
N LYS A 9 -0.37 -11.41 -12.08
CA LYS A 9 0.33 -12.70 -11.86
C LYS A 9 1.19 -12.70 -10.61
N VAL A 10 1.98 -11.63 -10.42
CA VAL A 10 2.84 -11.50 -9.24
C VAL A 10 2.00 -11.40 -7.96
N SER A 11 0.94 -10.58 -7.95
CA SER A 11 0.06 -10.44 -6.78
C SER A 11 -0.66 -11.75 -6.43
N THR A 12 -1.09 -12.53 -7.44
CA THR A 12 -1.75 -13.82 -7.23
C THR A 12 -0.76 -14.87 -6.70
N ALA A 13 0.46 -14.90 -7.23
CA ALA A 13 1.50 -15.79 -6.72
C ALA A 13 1.85 -15.46 -5.26
N ALA A 14 1.97 -14.17 -4.92
CA ALA A 14 2.19 -13.76 -3.54
C ALA A 14 1.02 -14.17 -2.62
N ARG A 15 -0.24 -13.96 -3.03
CA ARG A 15 -1.43 -14.39 -2.27
C ARG A 15 -1.55 -15.90 -2.07
N SER A 16 -0.91 -16.70 -2.93
CA SER A 16 -0.94 -18.16 -2.81
C SER A 16 -0.02 -18.70 -1.72
N VAL A 17 0.89 -17.86 -1.19
CA VAL A 17 1.78 -18.23 -0.10
C VAL A 17 1.01 -18.25 1.23
N ALA A 18 1.27 -19.27 2.04
CA ALA A 18 0.62 -19.41 3.34
C ALA A 18 1.01 -18.24 4.27
N GLY A 19 0.03 -17.67 4.97
CA GLY A 19 0.24 -16.52 5.86
C GLY A 19 0.19 -15.16 5.16
N VAL A 20 -0.17 -15.09 3.87
CA VAL A 20 -0.48 -13.82 3.18
C VAL A 20 -1.97 -13.52 3.29
N ARG A 21 -2.33 -12.45 4.00
CA ARG A 21 -3.71 -11.97 4.13
C ARG A 21 -4.13 -11.13 2.93
N ASP A 22 -3.25 -10.25 2.48
CA ASP A 22 -3.49 -9.38 1.33
C ASP A 22 -2.20 -9.07 0.58
N ALA A 23 -2.32 -8.82 -0.73
CA ALA A 23 -1.22 -8.43 -1.59
C ALA A 23 -1.69 -7.42 -2.63
N GLN A 24 -1.04 -6.27 -2.68
CA GLN A 24 -1.30 -5.21 -3.65
C GLN A 24 0.00 -4.84 -4.36
N VAL A 25 -0.09 -4.69 -5.68
CA VAL A 25 1.06 -4.37 -6.52
C VAL A 25 0.76 -3.07 -7.24
N SER A 26 1.67 -2.12 -7.09
CA SER A 26 1.66 -0.86 -7.82
C SER A 26 2.61 -0.96 -9.01
N ILE A 27 2.06 -0.89 -10.23
CA ILE A 27 2.86 -0.86 -11.46
C ILE A 27 3.64 0.45 -11.55
N ALA A 28 3.04 1.55 -11.10
CA ALA A 28 3.63 2.90 -11.19
C ALA A 28 4.90 3.04 -10.34
N SER A 29 4.88 2.51 -9.12
CA SER A 29 6.05 2.54 -8.22
C SER A 29 6.89 1.27 -8.26
N GLN A 30 6.41 0.21 -8.93
CA GLN A 30 7.02 -1.12 -8.92
C GLN A 30 7.15 -1.72 -7.50
N ILE A 31 6.29 -1.29 -6.58
CA ILE A 31 6.25 -1.74 -5.18
C ILE A 31 5.10 -2.72 -4.98
N MET A 32 5.37 -3.80 -4.24
CA MET A 32 4.36 -4.74 -3.76
C MET A 32 4.22 -4.62 -2.24
N THR A 33 3.01 -4.29 -1.78
CA THR A 33 2.64 -4.22 -0.37
C THR A 33 1.92 -5.51 0.03
N LEU A 34 2.37 -6.11 1.13
CA LEU A 34 1.90 -7.40 1.60
C LEU A 34 1.45 -7.30 3.06
N GLN A 35 0.29 -7.86 3.36
CA GLN A 35 -0.19 -8.05 4.72
C GLN A 35 0.05 -9.49 5.13
N LEU A 36 0.92 -9.69 6.12
CA LEU A 36 1.40 -11.02 6.52
C LEU A 36 0.98 -11.33 7.96
N ASP A 37 0.64 -12.59 8.22
CA ASP A 37 0.44 -13.11 9.58
C ASP A 37 1.78 -13.22 10.33
N ASP A 38 2.77 -13.82 9.68
CA ASP A 38 4.13 -13.98 10.18
C ASP A 38 5.13 -13.55 9.08
N PRO A 39 5.71 -12.34 9.20
CA PRO A 39 6.62 -11.82 8.18
C PRO A 39 7.98 -12.55 8.13
N GLN A 40 8.36 -13.32 9.15
CA GLN A 40 9.59 -14.12 9.13
C GLN A 40 9.40 -15.44 8.40
N ALA A 41 8.25 -16.09 8.58
CA ALA A 41 7.93 -17.33 7.89
C ALA A 41 7.57 -17.10 6.41
N ALA A 42 6.76 -16.07 6.11
CA ALA A 42 6.23 -15.86 4.77
C ALA A 42 7.21 -15.18 3.80
N ALA A 43 8.12 -14.31 4.28
CA ALA A 43 9.08 -13.59 3.43
C ALA A 43 9.91 -14.49 2.50
N PRO A 44 10.59 -15.57 2.97
CA PRO A 44 11.37 -16.43 2.09
C PRO A 44 10.52 -17.20 1.08
N GLU A 45 9.26 -17.52 1.42
CA GLU A 45 8.35 -18.22 0.51
C GLU A 45 7.85 -17.29 -0.60
N ILE A 46 7.52 -16.04 -0.27
CA ILE A 46 7.12 -15.01 -1.23
C ILE A 46 8.26 -14.71 -2.20
N GLU A 47 9.49 -14.56 -1.69
CA GLU A 47 10.67 -14.34 -2.51
C GLU A 47 10.86 -15.46 -3.54
N ARG A 48 10.70 -16.73 -3.11
CA ARG A 48 10.77 -17.89 -4.02
C ARG A 48 9.66 -17.88 -5.05
N ALA A 49 8.41 -17.61 -4.65
CA ALA A 49 7.27 -17.59 -5.54
C ALA A 49 7.41 -16.52 -6.63
N VAL A 50 7.91 -15.34 -6.27
CA VAL A 50 8.12 -14.23 -7.22
C VAL A 50 9.38 -14.45 -8.07
N THR A 51 10.44 -15.02 -7.50
CA THR A 51 11.65 -15.42 -8.25
C THR A 51 11.36 -16.49 -9.29
N ALA A 52 10.46 -17.43 -9.00
CA ALA A 52 10.01 -18.43 -9.97
C ALA A 52 9.31 -17.82 -11.20
N LEU A 53 8.75 -16.62 -11.06
CA LEU A 53 8.19 -15.83 -12.18
C LEU A 53 9.24 -15.01 -12.93
N GLY A 54 10.51 -15.04 -12.50
CA GLY A 54 11.62 -14.30 -13.11
C GLY A 54 11.79 -12.87 -12.57
N TYR A 55 11.12 -12.52 -11.47
CA TYR A 55 11.26 -11.20 -10.84
C TYR A 55 12.14 -11.28 -9.59
N LYS A 56 12.93 -10.25 -9.36
CA LYS A 56 13.69 -10.09 -8.11
C LYS A 56 12.91 -9.17 -7.18
N LEU A 57 12.88 -9.52 -5.90
CA LEU A 57 12.35 -8.67 -4.85
C LEU A 57 13.51 -8.08 -4.06
N ASP A 58 13.41 -6.80 -3.75
CA ASP A 58 14.26 -6.12 -2.78
C ASP A 58 13.36 -5.71 -1.62
N ARG A 59 13.75 -6.06 -0.39
CA ARG A 59 12.94 -5.75 0.78
C ARG A 59 13.15 -4.28 1.09
N ILE A 60 12.11 -3.50 0.84
CA ILE A 60 12.06 -2.12 1.32
C ILE A 60 11.79 -2.22 2.82
N GLU A 61 12.82 -1.99 3.63
CA GLU A 61 12.66 -1.76 5.06
C GLU A 61 11.99 -0.39 5.22
N ASP A 62 10.66 -0.41 5.32
CA ASP A 62 9.94 0.77 5.77
C ASP A 62 10.27 0.98 7.26
N GLU A 63 11.15 1.93 7.55
CA GLU A 63 11.14 2.64 8.84
C GLU A 63 9.82 3.43 9.05
N SER A 64 8.92 3.37 8.06
CA SER A 64 7.58 3.93 8.09
C SER A 64 6.53 2.88 8.52
N GLU A 65 6.64 2.37 9.75
CA GLU A 65 5.44 2.07 10.54
C GLU A 65 4.85 3.41 11.06
N ALA A 66 4.51 4.32 10.15
CA ALA A 66 3.80 5.57 10.47
C ALA A 66 3.29 6.30 9.21
N ALA A 67 2.26 5.80 8.54
CA ALA A 67 1.26 6.72 7.98
C ALA A 67 -0.10 6.02 7.78
N PRO A 68 -1.23 6.64 8.16
CA PRO A 68 -1.40 8.07 8.33
C PRO A 68 -1.82 8.39 9.76
N SER A 69 -0.92 8.94 10.59
CA SER A 69 -1.42 9.86 11.60
C SER A 69 -1.96 11.05 10.81
N ALA A 70 -3.28 11.08 10.65
CA ALA A 70 -3.99 12.31 10.45
C ALA A 70 -3.65 13.21 11.64
N HIS A 71 -2.50 13.89 11.58
CA HIS A 71 -2.36 15.20 12.20
C HIS A 71 -3.25 16.15 11.40
N VAL A 72 -4.54 15.96 11.62
CA VAL A 72 -5.56 16.96 11.86
C VAL A 72 -4.95 17.98 12.85
N ALA A 73 -3.96 18.73 12.38
CA ALA A 73 -3.35 19.81 13.15
C ALA A 73 -4.44 20.85 13.37
N PRO A 74 -4.72 21.35 14.58
CA PRO A 74 -5.90 22.15 14.90
C PRO A 74 -6.17 23.36 13.96
N ALA A 75 -5.18 23.77 13.18
CA ALA A 75 -5.32 24.66 12.02
C ALA A 75 -6.33 24.16 10.95
N TYR A 76 -6.39 22.87 10.63
CA TYR A 76 -7.29 22.30 9.62
C TYR A 76 -8.77 22.47 10.03
N ARG A 77 -9.08 22.38 11.34
CA ARG A 77 -10.44 22.55 11.88
C ARG A 77 -10.91 23.99 11.71
N ARG A 78 -10.00 24.97 11.84
CA ARG A 78 -10.29 26.39 11.61
C ARG A 78 -10.51 26.70 10.12
N ALA A 79 -9.72 26.10 9.24
CA ALA A 79 -9.90 26.22 7.79
C ALA A 79 -11.24 25.61 7.32
N LEU A 80 -11.70 24.53 7.96
CA LEU A 80 -12.97 23.89 7.65
C LEU A 80 -14.17 24.81 7.96
N TRP A 81 -14.12 25.60 9.04
CA TRP A 81 -15.14 26.62 9.33
C TRP A 81 -15.19 27.74 8.30
N ILE A 82 -14.05 28.13 7.73
CA ILE A 82 -14.01 29.15 6.65
C ILE A 82 -14.77 28.65 5.43
N VAL A 83 -14.56 27.39 5.03
CA VAL A 83 -15.26 26.78 3.88
C VAL A 83 -16.77 26.65 4.14
N VAL A 84 -17.17 26.29 5.37
CA VAL A 84 -18.58 26.19 5.77
C VAL A 84 -19.26 27.55 5.73
N ILE A 85 -18.63 28.59 6.30
CA ILE A 85 -19.16 29.96 6.28
C ILE A 85 -19.23 30.51 4.85
N LEU A 86 -18.21 30.26 4.03
CA LEU A 86 -18.19 30.68 2.64
C LEU A 86 -19.35 30.06 1.84
N ASN A 87 -19.58 28.74 1.98
CA ASN A 87 -20.69 28.08 1.28
C ASN A 87 -22.06 28.54 1.78
N LEU A 88 -22.23 28.75 3.10
CA LEU A 88 -23.50 29.21 3.66
C LEU A 88 -23.79 30.67 3.26
N GLY A 89 -22.76 31.51 3.16
CA GLY A 89 -22.89 32.91 2.74
C GLY A 89 -23.06 33.09 1.22
N TYR A 90 -22.52 32.19 0.41
CA TYR A 90 -22.74 32.18 -1.05
C TYR A 90 -24.09 31.55 -1.46
N GLY A 91 -24.80 30.91 -0.53
CA GLY A 91 -26.11 30.29 -0.76
C GLY A 91 -27.32 31.15 -0.34
N LEU A 92 -27.10 32.39 0.13
CA LEU A 92 -28.15 33.36 0.49
C LEU A 92 -28.23 34.48 -0.54
#